data_AF-A0A2E2SCN8-F1
#
_entry.id   AF-A0A2E2SCN8-F1
#
_cell.length_a   1.000
_cell.length_b   1.000
_cell.length_c   1.000
_cell.angle_alpha   90.00
_cell.angle_beta   90.00
_cell.angle_gamma   90.00
#
_symmetry.space_group_name_H-M   'P 1'
#
loop_
_entity.id
_entity.type
_entity.pdbx_description
1 polymer ?
#
loop_
_entity_poly.entity_id
_entity_poly.type
_entity_poly.pdbx_seq_one_letter_code
_entity_poly.pdbx_strand_id
1 'polypeptide(L)'
;MQDLYKNIQHDNNFDIDICKMFVSSYVFKILVLLRITITLNKSRIEVLIETDLKRYLSSIRRGIEKESLRTDRNGFIAESAHPSQLGSPLTHKNITTDFSEALIELVTDCHESTSEVMQQLNDLHKITYASIQNELLWPNSMPCMLPKESKIKIGNYGSSNIGMMKQIY
;
A
#
# COMPACT_ATOMS: atom_id res chain seq x y z
N MET A 1 32.07 2.07 9.16
CA MET A 1 31.11 1.21 9.88
C MET A 1 31.52 0.96 11.34
N GLN A 2 32.14 1.92 12.03
CA GLN A 2 32.40 1.83 13.48
C GLN A 2 32.21 3.15 14.25
N ASP A 3 32.03 4.31 13.59
CA ASP A 3 31.96 5.61 14.29
C ASP A 3 30.55 6.14 14.62
N LEU A 4 29.49 5.36 14.39
CA LEU A 4 28.11 5.81 14.67
C LEU A 4 27.54 5.35 16.03
N TYR A 5 28.31 4.60 16.83
CA TYR A 5 27.79 3.93 18.02
C TYR A 5 27.98 4.66 19.36
N LYS A 6 28.50 5.89 19.40
CA LYS A 6 28.94 6.51 20.66
C LYS A 6 28.07 7.59 21.30
N ASN A 7 26.95 8.03 20.71
CA ASN A 7 26.17 9.13 21.30
C ASN A 7 24.66 8.86 21.37
N ILE A 8 24.25 7.83 22.13
CA ILE A 8 22.86 7.69 22.57
C ILE A 8 22.85 7.48 24.08
N GLN A 9 22.93 8.59 24.82
CA GLN A 9 22.39 8.67 26.18
C GLN A 9 21.63 9.98 26.33
N HIS A 10 20.43 9.83 26.91
CA HIS A 10 19.49 10.86 27.35
C HIS A 10 18.74 11.64 26.26
N ASP A 11 17.55 11.14 25.91
CA ASP A 11 16.34 11.94 26.09
C ASP A 11 15.07 11.07 26.17
N ASN A 12 14.28 11.30 27.21
CA ASN A 12 12.98 10.65 27.44
C ASN A 12 11.91 11.38 26.62
N ASN A 13 11.64 10.95 25.39
CA ASN A 13 10.38 11.23 24.71
C ASN A 13 10.07 10.14 23.67
N PHE A 14 8.81 9.71 23.66
CA PHE A 14 8.28 8.55 22.94
C PHE A 14 8.73 8.45 21.48
N ASP A 15 9.52 7.40 21.20
CA ASP A 15 10.06 7.03 19.90
C ASP A 15 9.27 5.84 19.33
N ILE A 16 8.68 5.99 18.15
CA ILE A 16 8.41 4.86 17.23
C ILE A 16 9.23 5.18 15.97
N ASP A 17 10.52 4.86 16.06
CA ASP A 17 11.55 5.13 15.07
C ASP A 17 11.49 4.09 13.92
N ILE A 18 10.35 4.03 13.20
CA ILE A 18 10.19 3.29 11.92
C ILE A 18 10.43 4.23 10.72
N CYS A 19 10.60 5.53 10.94
CA CYS A 19 10.66 6.55 9.89
C CYS A 19 12.04 6.78 9.25
N LYS A 20 13.12 6.11 9.65
CA LYS A 20 14.47 6.41 9.13
C LYS A 20 14.92 5.59 7.91
N MET A 21 14.13 4.65 7.40
CA MET A 21 14.53 3.82 6.24
C MET A 21 13.94 4.27 4.89
N PHE A 22 13.32 5.45 4.81
CA PHE A 22 12.53 5.87 3.64
C PHE A 22 12.87 7.25 3.08
N VAL A 23 14.14 7.68 3.09
CA VAL A 23 14.51 8.91 2.37
C VAL A 23 15.94 8.82 1.81
N SER A 24 16.09 8.26 0.61
CA SER A 24 17.11 8.73 -0.33
C SER A 24 16.78 8.25 -1.74
N SER A 25 16.67 9.21 -2.67
CA SER A 25 16.55 9.07 -4.13
C SER A 25 15.13 9.13 -4.72
N TYR A 26 14.70 10.38 -4.93
CA TYR A 26 13.85 10.93 -5.99
C TYR A 26 13.33 9.96 -7.07
N VAL A 27 12.00 9.73 -7.11
CA VAL A 27 11.04 10.30 -8.09
C VAL A 27 9.65 10.23 -7.45
N PHE A 28 9.13 11.39 -7.04
CA PHE A 28 7.81 11.56 -6.46
C PHE A 28 6.73 11.37 -7.54
N LYS A 29 6.01 10.24 -7.52
CA LYS A 29 4.68 10.14 -8.15
C LYS A 29 3.78 9.17 -7.36
N ILE A 30 3.71 9.42 -6.05
CA ILE A 30 2.54 9.07 -5.24
C ILE A 30 1.55 10.22 -5.39
N LEU A 31 0.57 10.05 -6.27
CA LEU A 31 -0.76 10.62 -6.08
C LEU A 31 -1.55 9.45 -5.50
N VAL A 32 -1.57 9.23 -4.18
CA VAL A 32 -2.64 9.70 -3.31
C VAL A 32 -2.07 10.17 -1.96
N LEU A 33 -1.45 11.35 -1.95
CA LEU A 33 -1.78 12.33 -0.91
C LEU A 33 -2.85 13.21 -1.53
N LEU A 34 -4.09 12.70 -1.59
CA LEU A 34 -5.23 13.59 -1.70
C LEU A 34 -5.38 14.28 -0.33
N ARG A 35 -4.41 15.11 0.04
CA ARG A 35 -4.71 16.25 0.89
C ARG A 35 -5.54 17.14 -0.03
N ILE A 36 -6.84 16.83 -0.15
CA ILE A 36 -7.80 17.80 -0.64
C ILE A 36 -7.78 18.90 0.42
N THR A 37 -6.80 19.79 0.30
CA THR A 37 -6.90 21.11 0.88
C THR A 37 -7.91 21.77 -0.04
N ILE A 38 -9.20 21.54 0.20
CA ILE A 38 -10.21 22.36 -0.42
C ILE A 38 -9.86 23.75 0.09
N THR A 39 -9.33 24.61 -0.77
CA THR A 39 -9.14 26.02 -0.46
C THR A 39 -10.54 26.62 -0.35
N LEU A 40 -11.17 26.37 0.80
CA LEU A 40 -12.44 26.95 1.13
C LEU A 40 -12.16 28.41 1.49
N ASN A 41 -12.77 29.30 0.73
CA ASN A 41 -12.80 30.72 1.07
C ASN A 41 -13.31 30.87 2.52
N LYS A 42 -12.71 31.77 3.33
CA LYS A 42 -13.09 31.99 4.74
C LYS A 42 -14.61 32.13 4.93
N SER A 43 -15.27 32.85 4.02
CA SER A 43 -16.72 33.03 4.06
C SER A 43 -17.52 31.74 3.87
N ARG A 44 -17.00 30.76 3.13
CA ARG A 44 -17.63 29.43 2.97
C ARG A 44 -17.36 28.52 4.16
N ILE A 45 -16.21 28.65 4.81
CA ILE A 45 -15.89 27.91 6.05
C ILE A 45 -16.83 28.36 7.17
N GLU A 46 -17.09 29.66 7.29
CA GLU A 46 -18.01 30.22 8.29
C GLU A 46 -19.42 29.64 8.13
N VAL A 47 -19.96 29.59 6.91
CA VAL A 47 -21.27 28.94 6.63
C VAL A 47 -21.27 27.45 6.96
N LEU A 48 -20.16 26.72 6.72
CA LEU A 48 -20.03 25.30 7.06
C LEU A 48 -19.94 25.05 8.58
N ILE A 49 -19.44 26.03 9.34
CA ILE A 49 -19.35 25.96 10.80
C ILE A 49 -20.69 26.32 11.46
N GLU A 50 -21.41 27.31 10.91
CA GLU A 50 -22.72 27.74 11.41
C GLU A 50 -23.83 26.73 11.15
N THR A 51 -23.66 25.85 10.16
CA THR A 51 -24.59 24.77 9.83
C THR A 51 -24.17 23.45 10.49
N ASP A 52 -25.13 22.54 10.70
CA ASP A 52 -24.87 21.18 11.21
C ASP A 52 -24.06 20.30 10.21
N LEU A 53 -23.49 20.90 9.16
CA LEU A 53 -22.67 20.26 8.12
C LEU A 53 -21.31 19.80 8.65
N LYS A 54 -20.78 20.46 9.69
CA LYS A 54 -19.54 20.07 10.36
C LYS A 54 -19.52 18.59 10.75
N ARG A 55 -20.65 18.06 11.22
CA ARG A 55 -20.77 16.65 11.64
C ARG A 55 -20.56 15.66 10.49
N TYR A 56 -20.99 16.02 9.29
CA TYR A 56 -20.88 15.19 8.10
C TYR A 56 -19.46 15.20 7.52
N LEU A 57 -18.73 16.32 7.67
CA LEU A 57 -17.32 16.39 7.28
C LEU A 57 -16.42 15.58 8.23
N SER A 58 -16.79 15.47 9.51
CA SER A 58 -16.08 14.61 10.47
C SER A 58 -16.33 13.12 10.25
N SER A 59 -17.45 12.72 9.63
CA SER A 59 -17.81 11.31 9.39
C SER A 59 -17.40 10.81 8.00
N ILE A 60 -16.46 11.47 7.31
CA ILE A 60 -15.97 11.01 6.00
C ILE A 60 -15.20 9.71 6.17
N ARG A 61 -15.65 8.66 5.48
CA ARG A 61 -14.98 7.37 5.42
C ARG A 61 -14.01 7.30 4.23
N ARG A 62 -12.88 6.62 4.41
CA ARG A 62 -11.78 6.52 3.44
C ARG A 62 -11.20 5.10 3.45
N GLY A 63 -10.78 4.62 2.29
CA GLY A 63 -9.97 3.42 2.14
C GLY A 63 -8.79 3.70 1.21
N ILE A 64 -7.79 2.81 1.23
CA ILE A 64 -6.64 2.86 0.33
C ILE A 64 -6.52 1.52 -0.39
N GLU A 65 -6.33 1.61 -1.70
CA GLU A 65 -5.84 0.53 -2.56
C GLU A 65 -4.39 0.85 -2.91
N LYS A 66 -3.50 -0.14 -2.77
CA LYS A 66 -2.07 0.03 -3.01
C LYS A 66 -1.48 -1.18 -3.69
N GLU A 67 -0.95 -0.95 -4.88
CA GLU A 67 -0.32 -1.98 -5.70
C GLU A 67 1.21 -1.98 -5.52
N SER A 68 1.81 -3.16 -5.60
CA SER A 68 3.26 -3.34 -5.66
C SER A 68 3.64 -4.66 -6.32
N LEU A 69 4.56 -4.60 -7.28
CA LEU A 69 5.19 -5.79 -7.82
C LEU A 69 6.03 -6.47 -6.75
N ARG A 70 5.91 -7.78 -6.60
CA ARG A 70 6.91 -8.60 -5.94
C ARG A 70 8.14 -8.69 -6.83
N THR A 71 9.32 -8.53 -6.23
CA THR A 71 10.60 -8.63 -6.93
C THR A 71 11.57 -9.52 -6.19
N ASP A 72 12.54 -10.09 -6.91
CA ASP A 72 13.73 -10.62 -6.29
C ASP A 72 14.62 -9.50 -5.71
N ARG A 73 15.73 -9.90 -5.07
CA ARG A 73 16.70 -8.95 -4.49
C ARG A 73 17.52 -8.18 -5.54
N ASN A 74 17.46 -8.58 -6.81
CA ASN A 74 18.13 -7.92 -7.91
C ASN A 74 17.20 -6.91 -8.62
N GLY A 75 15.93 -6.82 -8.21
CA GLY A 75 14.94 -5.92 -8.78
C GLY A 75 14.25 -6.45 -10.04
N PHE A 76 14.33 -7.77 -10.30
CA PHE A 76 13.52 -8.43 -11.32
C PHE A 76 12.17 -8.84 -10.74
N ILE A 77 11.12 -8.78 -11.55
CA ILE A 77 9.79 -9.27 -11.15
C ILE A 77 9.87 -10.72 -10.65
N ALA A 78 9.17 -11.01 -9.56
CA ALA A 78 9.11 -12.35 -9.01
C ALA A 78 8.34 -13.28 -9.95
N GLU A 79 8.87 -14.48 -10.19
CA GLU A 79 8.18 -15.51 -11.00
C GLU A 79 7.39 -16.51 -10.15
N SER A 80 7.49 -16.44 -8.83
CA SER A 80 6.75 -17.32 -7.92
C SER A 80 5.25 -17.01 -7.93
N ALA A 81 4.43 -18.01 -7.62
CA ALA A 81 2.98 -17.84 -7.49
C ALA A 81 2.63 -16.95 -6.27
N HIS A 82 1.38 -16.49 -6.21
CA HIS A 82 0.86 -15.81 -5.04
C HIS A 82 1.06 -16.69 -3.77
N PRO A 83 1.66 -16.15 -2.69
CA PRO A 83 1.94 -16.93 -1.49
C PRO A 83 0.65 -17.53 -0.90
N SER A 84 0.61 -18.85 -0.72
CA SER A 84 -0.57 -19.54 -0.20
C SER A 84 -0.94 -19.11 1.23
N GLN A 85 0.03 -18.59 1.99
CA GLN A 85 -0.17 -18.01 3.32
C GLN A 85 -1.06 -16.75 3.29
N LEU A 86 -1.15 -16.05 2.16
CA LEU A 86 -2.04 -14.90 1.96
C LEU A 86 -3.45 -15.32 1.54
N GLY A 87 -3.70 -16.62 1.39
CA GLY A 87 -5.00 -17.16 1.01
C GLY A 87 -5.24 -17.10 -0.50
N SER A 88 -6.51 -16.97 -0.88
CA SER A 88 -6.90 -16.90 -2.29
C SER A 88 -6.99 -15.44 -2.74
N PRO A 89 -6.29 -15.03 -3.81
CA PRO A 89 -6.43 -13.68 -4.34
C PRO A 89 -7.85 -13.40 -4.88
N LEU A 90 -8.66 -14.42 -5.15
CA LEU A 90 -10.03 -14.23 -5.61
C LEU A 90 -10.99 -13.79 -4.49
N THR A 91 -10.78 -14.26 -3.25
CA THR A 91 -11.75 -14.12 -2.16
C THR A 91 -11.21 -13.45 -0.91
N HIS A 92 -9.89 -13.27 -0.80
CA HIS A 92 -9.30 -12.62 0.35
C HIS A 92 -9.65 -11.13 0.36
N LYS A 93 -10.19 -10.65 1.49
CA LYS A 93 -10.83 -9.34 1.60
C LYS A 93 -9.90 -8.15 1.36
N ASN A 94 -8.65 -8.25 1.81
CA ASN A 94 -7.74 -7.10 1.92
C ASN A 94 -6.42 -7.26 1.16
N ILE A 95 -6.19 -8.43 0.54
CA ILE A 95 -4.95 -8.77 -0.15
C ILE A 95 -5.35 -9.60 -1.36
N THR A 96 -5.08 -9.08 -2.56
CA THR A 96 -5.39 -9.72 -3.83
C THR A 96 -4.20 -9.54 -4.77
N THR A 97 -4.34 -10.03 -5.99
CA THR A 97 -3.53 -9.62 -7.14
C THR A 97 -4.37 -8.77 -8.09
N ASP A 98 -3.68 -7.99 -8.91
CA ASP A 98 -4.25 -7.30 -10.07
C ASP A 98 -3.82 -8.00 -11.38
N PHE A 99 -3.31 -7.27 -12.38
CA PHE A 99 -2.99 -7.80 -13.70
C PHE A 99 -2.04 -9.01 -13.66
N SER A 100 -0.96 -8.92 -12.89
CA SER A 100 0.06 -9.97 -12.79
C SER A 100 -0.07 -10.76 -11.49
N GLU A 101 0.28 -12.05 -11.54
CA GLU A 101 0.44 -12.91 -10.36
C GLU A 101 1.46 -12.35 -9.33
N ALA A 102 2.41 -11.56 -9.81
CA ALA A 102 3.39 -10.88 -8.95
C ALA A 102 2.93 -9.50 -8.47
N LEU A 103 1.86 -8.93 -9.01
CA LEU A 103 1.36 -7.62 -8.64
C LEU A 103 0.39 -7.75 -7.46
N ILE A 104 0.92 -7.63 -6.24
CA ILE A 104 0.09 -7.62 -5.03
C ILE A 104 -0.65 -6.30 -4.94
N GLU A 105 -1.93 -6.38 -4.61
CA GLU A 105 -2.80 -5.26 -4.29
C GLU A 105 -3.30 -5.39 -2.85
N LEU A 106 -3.03 -4.36 -2.05
CA LEU A 106 -3.48 -4.25 -0.67
C LEU A 106 -4.67 -3.29 -0.61
N VAL A 107 -5.79 -3.75 -0.05
CA VAL A 107 -7.04 -2.99 0.03
C VAL A 107 -7.45 -2.86 1.49
N THR A 108 -7.49 -1.64 2.02
CA THR A 108 -7.96 -1.42 3.40
C THR A 108 -9.48 -1.43 3.47
N ASP A 109 -10.01 -1.65 4.66
CA ASP A 109 -11.40 -1.33 4.95
C ASP A 109 -11.62 0.19 4.94
N CYS A 110 -12.89 0.60 4.91
CA CYS A 110 -13.27 2.01 4.99
C CYS A 110 -13.33 2.49 6.46
N HIS A 111 -12.46 3.42 6.83
CA HIS A 111 -12.38 4.01 8.18
C HIS A 111 -12.69 5.51 8.17
N GLU A 112 -13.16 6.04 9.30
CA GLU A 112 -13.35 7.49 9.48
C GLU A 112 -12.05 8.22 9.85
N SER A 113 -11.11 7.53 10.51
CA SER A 113 -9.81 8.08 10.87
C SER A 113 -8.73 7.77 9.84
N THR A 114 -7.93 8.77 9.46
CA THR A 114 -6.76 8.55 8.59
C THR A 114 -5.72 7.65 9.27
N SER A 115 -5.60 7.76 10.60
CA SER A 115 -4.65 6.93 11.37
C SER A 115 -5.03 5.46 11.32
N GLU A 116 -6.32 5.14 11.38
CA GLU A 116 -6.81 3.75 11.30
C GLU A 116 -6.53 3.14 9.92
N VAL A 117 -6.79 3.89 8.84
CA VAL A 117 -6.45 3.46 7.47
C VAL A 117 -4.96 3.16 7.34
N MET A 118 -4.11 4.10 7.79
CA MET A 118 -2.65 3.93 7.69
C MET A 118 -2.14 2.78 8.56
N GLN A 119 -2.73 2.58 9.74
CA GLN A 119 -2.40 1.45 10.61
C GLN A 119 -2.75 0.12 9.96
N GLN A 120 -3.96 -0.02 9.41
CA GLN A 120 -4.35 -1.24 8.70
C GLN A 120 -3.46 -1.49 7.48
N LEU A 121 -3.16 -0.47 6.68
CA LEU A 121 -2.26 -0.60 5.53
C LEU A 121 -0.86 -1.08 5.96
N ASN A 122 -0.33 -0.55 7.06
CA ASN A 122 0.95 -1.00 7.63
C ASN A 122 0.89 -2.47 8.07
N ASP A 123 -0.21 -2.89 8.69
CA ASP A 123 -0.37 -4.28 9.14
C ASP A 123 -0.53 -5.25 7.96
N LEU A 124 -1.26 -4.87 6.91
CA LEU A 124 -1.31 -5.63 5.65
C LEU A 124 0.07 -5.74 5.02
N HIS A 125 0.87 -4.67 5.06
CA HIS A 125 2.26 -4.71 4.61
C HIS A 125 3.11 -5.70 5.41
N LYS A 126 3.02 -5.71 6.75
CA LYS A 126 3.75 -6.66 7.60
C LYS A 126 3.35 -8.11 7.32
N ILE A 127 2.06 -8.39 7.21
CA ILE A 127 1.53 -9.72 6.89
C ILE A 127 2.03 -10.19 5.53
N THR A 128 2.01 -9.30 4.54
CA THR A 128 2.55 -9.57 3.20
C THR A 128 4.04 -9.89 3.26
N TYR A 129 4.85 -9.03 3.90
CA TYR A 129 6.28 -9.24 4.04
C TYR A 129 6.65 -10.53 4.77
N ALA A 130 5.87 -10.90 5.79
CA ALA A 130 6.05 -12.17 6.49
C ALA A 130 5.77 -13.40 5.59
N SER A 131 4.99 -13.22 4.51
CA SER A 131 4.55 -14.31 3.62
C SER A 131 5.39 -14.43 2.33
N ILE A 132 5.99 -13.34 1.83
CA ILE A 132 6.75 -13.32 0.56
C ILE A 132 8.23 -13.75 0.69
N GLN A 133 8.64 -14.18 1.88
CA GLN A 133 9.96 -14.78 2.16
C GLN A 133 11.15 -13.88 1.74
N ASN A 134 11.87 -14.24 0.65
CA ASN A 134 13.08 -13.56 0.19
C ASN A 134 12.81 -12.47 -0.86
N GLU A 135 11.56 -12.27 -1.23
CA GLU A 135 11.13 -11.25 -2.18
C GLU A 135 10.88 -9.91 -1.49
N LEU A 136 10.81 -8.87 -2.31
CA LEU A 136 10.58 -7.49 -1.88
C LEU A 136 9.35 -6.93 -2.59
N LEU A 137 8.73 -5.91 -2.00
CA LEU A 137 7.70 -5.13 -2.70
C LEU A 137 8.37 -3.93 -3.37
N TRP A 138 8.17 -3.80 -4.67
CA TRP A 138 8.69 -2.70 -5.47
C TRP A 138 8.06 -1.37 -5.02
N PRO A 139 8.88 -0.35 -4.63
CA PRO A 139 8.36 0.85 -4.01
C PRO A 139 7.96 1.96 -5.00
N ASN A 140 8.20 1.78 -6.30
CA ASN A 140 8.01 2.83 -7.32
C ASN A 140 6.84 2.52 -8.25
N SER A 141 6.22 3.58 -8.80
CA SER A 141 5.10 3.44 -9.74
C SER A 141 5.54 2.93 -11.12
N MET A 142 6.74 3.33 -11.59
CA MET A 142 7.31 2.73 -12.79
C MET A 142 7.79 1.31 -12.46
N PRO A 143 7.59 0.33 -13.35
CA PRO A 143 7.83 -1.07 -13.03
C PRO A 143 9.30 -1.34 -12.75
N CYS A 144 9.52 -2.43 -12.02
CA CYS A 144 10.84 -3.05 -11.84
C CYS A 144 11.38 -3.62 -13.16
N MET A 145 12.49 -4.36 -13.12
CA MET A 145 12.99 -5.03 -14.32
C MET A 145 12.02 -6.12 -14.77
N LEU A 146 11.36 -5.89 -15.91
CA LEU A 146 10.41 -6.83 -16.49
C LEU A 146 11.07 -7.72 -17.56
N PRO A 147 10.65 -8.98 -17.70
CA PRO A 147 11.00 -9.81 -18.83
C PRO A 147 10.24 -9.32 -20.08
N LYS A 148 10.38 -10.06 -21.18
CA LYS A 148 9.48 -9.89 -22.33
C LYS A 148 8.03 -10.08 -21.87
N GLU A 149 7.11 -9.29 -22.45
CA GLU A 149 5.69 -9.26 -22.11
C GLU A 149 5.05 -10.66 -22.06
N SER A 150 5.37 -11.52 -23.04
CA SER A 150 4.87 -12.91 -23.10
C SER A 150 5.27 -13.82 -21.94
N LYS A 151 6.18 -13.37 -21.08
CA LYS A 151 6.62 -14.09 -19.88
C LYS A 151 6.02 -13.53 -18.59
N ILE A 152 5.30 -12.41 -18.64
CA ILE A 152 4.63 -11.85 -17.46
C ILE A 152 3.45 -12.76 -17.13
N LYS A 153 3.47 -13.37 -15.94
CA LYS A 153 2.39 -14.25 -15.48
C LYS A 153 1.19 -13.38 -15.10
N ILE A 154 0.04 -13.64 -15.73
CA ILE A 154 -1.26 -13.05 -15.38
C ILE A 154 -1.73 -13.63 -14.05
N GLY A 155 -2.49 -12.84 -13.29
CA GLY A 155 -3.07 -13.29 -12.01
C GLY A 155 -3.90 -14.56 -12.15
N ASN A 156 -3.68 -15.52 -11.25
CA ASN A 156 -4.35 -16.80 -11.21
C ASN A 156 -5.39 -16.83 -10.08
N TYR A 157 -6.66 -16.97 -10.46
CA TYR A 157 -7.80 -16.95 -9.55
C TYR A 157 -8.51 -18.31 -9.41
N GLY A 158 -7.86 -19.39 -9.85
CA GLY A 158 -8.39 -20.75 -9.83
C GLY A 158 -9.37 -21.06 -10.98
N SER A 159 -10.02 -22.22 -10.91
CA SER A 159 -10.84 -22.78 -12.00
C SER A 159 -12.34 -22.45 -11.93
N SER A 160 -12.76 -21.61 -10.98
CA SER A 160 -14.16 -21.16 -10.93
C SER A 160 -14.47 -20.25 -12.12
N ASN A 161 -15.72 -20.21 -12.57
CA ASN A 161 -16.12 -19.35 -13.70
C ASN A 161 -15.74 -17.88 -13.48
N ILE A 162 -15.88 -17.37 -12.25
CA ILE A 162 -15.52 -15.99 -11.89
C ILE A 162 -13.99 -15.81 -11.93
N GLY A 163 -13.23 -16.78 -11.41
CA GLY A 163 -11.77 -16.74 -11.46
C GLY A 163 -11.22 -16.77 -12.88
N MET A 164 -11.75 -17.66 -13.73
CA MET A 164 -11.39 -17.73 -15.15
C MET A 164 -11.77 -16.45 -15.90
N MET A 165 -12.94 -15.88 -15.61
CA MET A 165 -13.35 -14.61 -16.20
C MET A 165 -12.37 -13.48 -15.84
N LYS A 166 -11.94 -13.39 -14.57
CA LYS A 166 -10.96 -12.39 -14.14
C LYS A 166 -9.58 -12.59 -14.77
N GLN A 167 -9.18 -13.83 -15.04
CA GLN A 167 -7.91 -14.13 -15.69
C GLN A 167 -7.92 -13.87 -17.22
N ILE A 168 -9.10 -13.91 -17.85
CA ILE A 168 -9.27 -13.65 -19.29
C ILE A 168 -9.40 -12.15 -19.59
N TYR A 169 -10.02 -11.39 -18.68
CA TYR A 169 -10.19 -9.94 -18.76
C TYR A 169 -8.85 -9.21 -18.88
#